data_AF-A0A7R8UNW9-F1
#
_entry.id   AF-A0A7R8UNW9-F1
#
_cell.length_a   1.000
_cell.length_b   1.000
_cell.length_c   1.000
_cell.angle_alpha   90.00
_cell.angle_beta   90.00
_cell.angle_gamma   90.00
#
_symmetry.space_group_name_H-M   'P 1'
#
loop_
_entity.id
_entity.type
_entity.pdbx_description
1 polymer ?
#
loop_
_entity_poly.entity_id
_entity_poly.type
_entity_poly.pdbx_seq_one_letter_code
_entity_poly.pdbx_strand_id
1 'polypeptide(L)'
;MNTESSADSATAEKPKAEPRQGNCYCGKDRNLNIVELLCASCSKWYHESCIGYQLGKLVPFITNYVFICKNCSPSGLESFRKSQASIPQMCVTAIANMQQSAAKEGRTKLLFSKDKELIPYVEQYWEAMTTMPRRVTQSWYATVQRALVKDINTLFTYEESAEDGQMFGLVSTDLTQIKPNYEAMVKGGVLRFTDDGYAQASLSKSSRQNKRKFPGGDSGPAGKKGRPTSDISGHVKLPAHGYPLEHPFNKDGYRYILAEPDPHAPFRQEFDESADWAGKPIPGWLYRTLTPNSVLLALHDRAPQLKIAEDRLAVTGEKGYCMVRATHGVSRGTWYFEATIEEMPEGSATRLGWGQEYANLQAPLGYDKFGYSWRSRKGTKFHESHGKHYSEAYGEGDTLGFIISLPEADFVKHLPNTFKDRPLVKFKSHLYYEEKDKVQETLKALKPLKGSKIIYLKNGESQGEAFTDIYGGVYFPTVSIHKNATVSVNFGPNFKHPDVLQQFNAKGMHERIEDLICEQTMSDLLYFTENDGRLRLDTFSL
;
A
#
# COMPACT_ATOMS: atom_id res chain seq x y z
N MET A 1 -31.81 -66.21 42.98
CA MET A 1 -30.54 -65.86 43.65
C MET A 1 -30.08 -64.56 42.99
N ASN A 2 -30.56 -63.39 43.46
CA ASN A 2 -29.92 -62.54 44.50
C ASN A 2 -28.43 -62.34 44.18
N THR A 3 -27.89 -61.16 43.88
CA THR A 3 -28.13 -59.81 44.44
C THR A 3 -27.64 -58.68 43.51
N GLU A 4 -28.21 -57.49 43.69
CA GLU A 4 -27.87 -56.18 43.11
C GLU A 4 -26.49 -55.63 43.53
N SER A 5 -25.91 -54.74 42.72
CA SER A 5 -25.34 -53.46 43.22
C SER A 5 -25.09 -52.45 42.08
N SER A 6 -25.64 -51.26 42.26
CA SER A 6 -25.53 -50.02 41.50
C SER A 6 -24.14 -49.36 41.52
N ALA A 7 -23.73 -48.69 40.43
CA ALA A 7 -22.78 -47.57 40.47
C ALA A 7 -22.89 -46.66 39.23
N ASP A 8 -22.84 -45.35 39.51
CA ASP A 8 -23.06 -44.20 38.65
C ASP A 8 -22.15 -44.08 37.42
N SER A 9 -22.71 -43.54 36.33
CA SER A 9 -22.01 -43.17 35.10
C SER A 9 -21.29 -41.82 35.25
N ALA A 10 -19.99 -41.85 35.51
CA ALA A 10 -19.11 -40.69 35.38
C ALA A 10 -18.56 -40.58 33.94
N THR A 11 -18.76 -39.42 33.34
CA THR A 11 -18.25 -39.00 32.02
C THR A 11 -16.72 -39.05 31.97
N ALA A 12 -16.17 -39.80 31.01
CA ALA A 12 -14.74 -39.93 30.78
C ALA A 12 -14.15 -38.63 30.18
N GLU A 13 -13.33 -37.93 30.97
CA GLU A 13 -12.44 -36.88 30.50
C GLU A 13 -11.31 -37.48 29.63
N LYS A 14 -11.03 -36.82 28.50
CA LYS A 14 -9.87 -37.11 27.64
C LYS A 14 -8.57 -36.88 28.42
N PRO A 15 -7.53 -37.74 28.27
CA PRO A 15 -6.28 -37.57 28.99
C PRO A 15 -5.55 -36.30 28.54
N LYS A 16 -5.24 -35.44 29.51
CA LYS A 16 -4.34 -34.28 29.34
C LYS A 16 -2.96 -34.78 28.95
N ALA A 17 -2.48 -34.35 27.79
CA ALA A 17 -1.11 -34.62 27.34
C ALA A 17 -0.11 -33.97 28.30
N GLU A 18 0.85 -34.74 28.77
CA GLU A 18 1.98 -34.29 29.59
C GLU A 18 2.80 -33.19 28.88
N PRO A 19 3.44 -32.26 29.63
CA PRO A 19 4.24 -31.21 29.04
C PRO A 19 5.53 -31.80 28.46
N ARG A 20 5.60 -31.88 27.12
CA ARG A 20 6.82 -32.27 26.39
C ARG A 20 7.97 -31.31 26.75
N GLN A 21 8.98 -31.80 27.48
CA GLN A 21 10.25 -31.10 27.67
C GLN A 21 11.01 -31.05 26.35
N GLY A 22 10.86 -29.95 25.63
CA GLY A 22 11.63 -29.66 24.43
C GLY A 22 11.66 -28.17 24.14
N ASN A 23 12.67 -27.75 23.38
CA ASN A 23 12.89 -26.33 23.07
C ASN A 23 11.87 -25.80 22.04
N CYS A 24 11.38 -26.64 21.12
CA CYS A 24 10.40 -26.30 20.08
C CYS A 24 9.02 -26.97 20.30
N TYR A 25 7.97 -26.56 19.56
CA TYR A 25 6.64 -27.19 19.60
C TYR A 25 6.66 -28.70 19.32
N CYS A 26 7.59 -29.17 18.50
CA CYS A 26 7.75 -30.60 18.21
C CYS A 26 8.40 -31.39 19.36
N GLY A 27 8.84 -30.72 20.44
CA GLY A 27 9.53 -31.34 21.57
C GLY A 27 10.99 -31.68 21.31
N LYS A 28 11.54 -31.36 20.13
CA LYS A 28 12.95 -31.63 19.78
C LYS A 28 13.87 -30.45 20.15
N ASP A 29 15.15 -30.75 20.26
CA ASP A 29 16.21 -29.78 20.49
C ASP A 29 16.57 -28.96 19.26
N ARG A 30 17.44 -27.96 19.46
CA ARG A 30 17.97 -27.09 18.41
C ARG A 30 18.64 -27.90 17.30
N ASN A 31 18.51 -27.40 16.07
CA ASN A 31 19.17 -27.99 14.92
C ASN A 31 19.79 -26.86 14.10
N LEU A 32 21.11 -26.73 14.20
CA LEU A 32 21.87 -25.65 13.56
C LEU A 32 21.89 -25.75 12.02
N ASN A 33 21.45 -26.87 11.45
CA ASN A 33 21.40 -27.07 10.00
C ASN A 33 20.12 -26.53 9.35
N ILE A 34 19.16 -26.06 10.14
CA ILE A 34 17.89 -25.50 9.67
C ILE A 34 17.66 -24.13 10.30
N VAL A 35 16.73 -23.36 9.76
CA VAL A 35 16.35 -22.08 10.35
C VAL A 35 15.61 -22.32 11.66
N GLU A 36 16.05 -21.63 12.71
CA GLU A 36 15.42 -21.64 14.02
C GLU A 36 15.28 -20.21 14.56
N LEU A 37 14.16 -19.93 15.23
CA LEU A 37 13.81 -18.62 15.74
C LEU A 37 13.67 -18.63 17.26
N LEU A 38 14.32 -17.67 17.92
CA LEU A 38 14.25 -17.46 19.36
C LEU A 38 13.05 -16.56 19.69
N CYS A 39 12.13 -17.04 20.54
CA CYS A 39 11.02 -16.23 21.02
C CYS A 39 11.50 -15.14 21.97
N ALA A 40 11.13 -13.88 21.73
CA ALA A 40 11.54 -12.74 22.55
C ALA A 40 10.94 -12.73 23.97
N SER A 41 9.88 -13.50 24.21
CA SER A 41 9.22 -13.59 25.51
C SER A 41 9.71 -14.78 26.35
N CYS A 42 9.59 -16.03 25.84
CA CYS A 42 9.99 -17.21 26.61
C CYS A 42 11.44 -17.67 26.39
N SER A 43 12.20 -17.02 25.50
CA SER A 43 13.60 -17.39 25.17
C SER A 43 13.80 -18.86 24.75
N LYS A 44 12.76 -19.48 24.19
CA LYS A 44 12.81 -20.83 23.59
C LYS A 44 13.01 -20.76 22.07
N TRP A 45 13.65 -21.79 21.50
CA TRP A 45 13.97 -21.91 20.08
C TRP A 45 12.96 -22.74 19.32
N TYR A 46 12.47 -22.22 18.20
CA TYR A 46 11.46 -22.88 17.38
C TYR A 46 11.98 -23.11 15.96
N HIS A 47 11.88 -24.32 15.45
CA HIS A 47 12.25 -24.65 14.07
C HIS A 47 11.28 -23.97 13.09
N GLU A 48 11.80 -23.49 11.96
CA GLU A 48 11.01 -22.91 10.87
C GLU A 48 9.84 -23.82 10.46
N SER A 49 10.08 -25.13 10.32
CA SER A 49 9.05 -26.10 9.92
C SER A 49 7.93 -26.31 10.95
N CYS A 50 8.12 -25.85 12.19
CA CYS A 50 7.13 -25.95 13.25
C CYS A 50 6.31 -24.67 13.42
N ILE A 51 6.66 -23.60 12.70
CA ILE A 51 6.01 -22.30 12.76
C ILE A 51 4.98 -22.23 11.64
N GLY A 52 3.72 -21.90 11.98
CA GLY A 52 2.61 -21.80 11.02
C GLY A 52 2.55 -20.47 10.27
N TYR A 53 3.42 -19.51 10.62
CA TYR A 53 3.56 -18.22 9.98
C TYR A 53 4.47 -18.27 8.74
N GLN A 54 4.12 -17.57 7.65
CA GLN A 54 4.96 -17.52 6.45
C GLN A 54 6.17 -16.58 6.66
N LEU A 55 7.34 -17.18 6.93
CA LEU A 55 8.56 -16.46 7.34
C LEU A 55 9.36 -15.82 6.18
N GLY A 56 9.10 -16.23 4.93
CA GLY A 56 9.85 -15.80 3.75
C GLY A 56 11.22 -16.47 3.65
N LYS A 57 12.11 -15.96 2.77
CA LYS A 57 13.48 -16.50 2.63
C LYS A 57 14.32 -16.13 3.85
N LEU A 58 14.85 -17.13 4.55
CA LEU A 58 15.75 -16.98 5.70
C LEU A 58 16.95 -17.91 5.55
N VAL A 59 18.01 -17.64 6.31
CA VAL A 59 19.16 -18.54 6.49
C VAL A 59 19.30 -18.87 7.98
N PRO A 60 20.00 -19.94 8.39
CA PRO A 60 20.32 -20.16 9.79
C PRO A 60 21.13 -18.99 10.39
N PHE A 61 21.15 -18.88 11.72
CA PHE A 61 21.94 -17.87 12.47
C PHE A 61 21.62 -16.38 12.26
N ILE A 62 20.51 -16.02 11.59
CA ILE A 62 20.12 -14.60 11.51
C ILE A 62 19.81 -14.06 12.91
N THR A 63 20.08 -12.77 13.14
CA THR A 63 19.84 -12.11 14.44
C THR A 63 18.98 -10.85 14.35
N ASN A 64 18.61 -10.43 13.13
CA ASN A 64 17.85 -9.21 12.84
C ASN A 64 16.34 -9.49 12.69
N TYR A 65 15.73 -10.08 13.71
CA TYR A 65 14.28 -10.28 13.75
C TYR A 65 13.74 -10.15 15.16
N VAL A 66 12.42 -10.06 15.27
CA VAL A 66 11.64 -10.27 16.49
C VAL A 66 10.63 -11.35 16.20
N PHE A 67 10.63 -12.40 17.03
CA PHE A 67 9.70 -13.52 16.95
C PHE A 67 8.97 -13.72 18.28
N ILE A 68 7.66 -13.96 18.22
CA ILE A 68 6.81 -14.32 19.36
C ILE A 68 6.08 -15.61 19.03
N CYS A 69 6.27 -16.63 19.86
CA CYS A 69 5.62 -17.93 19.69
C CYS A 69 4.13 -17.88 20.08
N LYS A 70 3.38 -18.88 19.62
CA LYS A 70 1.95 -19.06 19.85
C LYS A 70 1.57 -18.99 21.33
N ASN A 71 2.40 -19.56 22.20
CA ASN A 71 2.14 -19.64 23.64
C ASN A 71 2.45 -18.32 24.38
N CYS A 72 3.22 -17.42 23.78
CA CYS A 72 3.54 -16.11 24.33
C CYS A 72 2.72 -14.98 23.70
N SER A 73 1.95 -15.28 22.65
CA SER A 73 1.13 -14.31 21.96
C SER A 73 -0.26 -14.21 22.60
N PRO A 74 -0.75 -13.01 22.97
CA PRO A 74 -2.08 -12.84 23.55
C PRO A 74 -3.23 -13.31 22.63
N SER A 75 -3.02 -13.24 21.31
CA SER A 75 -4.00 -13.68 20.31
C SER A 75 -3.91 -15.17 19.97
N GLY A 76 -2.95 -15.90 20.56
CA GLY A 76 -2.67 -17.28 20.18
C GLY A 76 -2.17 -17.45 18.74
N LEU A 77 -1.68 -16.37 18.11
CA LEU A 77 -1.10 -16.36 16.77
C LEU A 77 0.38 -15.95 16.82
N GLU A 78 1.20 -16.62 16.03
CA GLU A 78 2.64 -16.34 15.95
C GLU A 78 2.90 -15.00 15.24
N SER A 79 3.93 -14.28 15.69
CA SER A 79 4.34 -13.01 15.09
C SER A 79 5.81 -13.03 14.75
N PHE A 80 6.15 -12.64 13.52
CA PHE A 80 7.51 -12.54 13.05
C PHE A 80 7.73 -11.23 12.30
N ARG A 81 8.79 -10.51 12.67
CA ARG A 81 9.22 -9.29 11.98
C ARG A 81 10.73 -9.25 11.82
N LYS A 82 11.19 -9.22 10.57
CA LYS A 82 12.59 -8.98 10.23
C LYS A 82 12.89 -7.49 10.23
N SER A 83 14.03 -7.09 10.82
CA SER A 83 14.56 -5.72 10.79
C SER A 83 15.77 -5.63 9.86
N GLN A 84 16.22 -4.41 9.56
CA GLN A 84 17.41 -4.21 8.75
C GLN A 84 18.65 -4.72 9.51
N ALA A 85 19.40 -5.65 8.89
CA ALA A 85 20.67 -6.12 9.45
C ALA A 85 21.76 -5.07 9.25
N SER A 86 22.57 -4.88 10.29
CA SER A 86 23.85 -4.18 10.17
C SER A 86 24.88 -5.07 9.46
N ILE A 87 25.90 -4.47 8.84
CA ILE A 87 26.96 -5.21 8.16
C ILE A 87 27.68 -6.22 9.09
N PRO A 88 28.03 -5.88 10.36
CA PRO A 88 28.58 -6.88 11.28
C PRO A 88 27.65 -8.08 11.50
N GLN A 89 26.34 -7.87 11.64
CA GLN A 89 25.38 -8.97 11.81
C GLN A 89 25.32 -9.87 10.58
N MET A 90 25.40 -9.28 9.37
CA MET A 90 25.47 -10.04 8.12
C MET A 90 26.75 -10.88 8.05
N CYS A 91 27.89 -10.30 8.42
CA CYS A 91 29.17 -11.03 8.48
C CYS A 91 29.14 -12.18 9.50
N VAL A 92 28.57 -11.96 10.69
CA VAL A 92 28.43 -13.02 11.71
C VAL A 92 27.55 -14.16 11.18
N THR A 93 26.41 -13.81 10.57
CA THR A 93 25.49 -14.80 9.97
C THR A 93 26.18 -15.60 8.89
N ALA A 94 26.93 -14.94 7.99
CA ALA A 94 27.63 -15.59 6.89
C ALA A 94 28.73 -16.55 7.38
N ILE A 95 29.62 -16.09 8.27
CA ILE A 95 30.70 -16.93 8.80
C ILE A 95 30.14 -18.11 9.59
N ALA A 96 29.12 -17.91 10.42
CA ALA A 96 28.47 -18.99 11.18
C ALA A 96 27.89 -20.09 10.27
N ASN A 97 27.20 -19.69 9.20
CA ASN A 97 26.67 -20.64 8.23
C ASN A 97 27.77 -21.40 7.50
N MET A 98 28.86 -20.72 7.09
CA MET A 98 29.98 -21.38 6.42
C MET A 98 30.73 -22.35 7.37
N GLN A 99 30.92 -21.98 8.64
CA GLN A 99 31.48 -22.87 9.68
C GLN A 99 30.60 -24.11 9.89
N GLN A 100 29.28 -23.91 10.01
CA GLN A 100 28.33 -25.01 10.17
C GLN A 100 28.27 -25.92 8.94
N SER A 101 28.35 -25.35 7.74
CA SER A 101 28.39 -26.12 6.48
C SER A 101 29.65 -26.98 6.39
N ALA A 102 30.81 -26.41 6.75
CA ALA A 102 32.07 -27.16 6.81
C ALA A 102 31.99 -28.30 7.83
N ALA A 103 31.45 -28.03 9.02
CA ALA A 103 31.27 -29.03 10.08
C ALA A 103 30.35 -30.18 9.65
N LYS A 104 29.26 -29.87 8.93
CA LYS A 104 28.35 -30.87 8.35
C LYS A 104 29.05 -31.79 7.35
N GLU A 105 30.04 -31.27 6.62
CA GLU A 105 30.88 -32.03 5.68
C GLU A 105 32.07 -32.74 6.35
N GLY A 106 32.17 -32.69 7.68
CA GLY A 106 33.26 -33.29 8.45
C GLY A 106 34.58 -32.51 8.40
N ARG A 107 34.54 -31.23 7.98
CA ARG A 107 35.71 -30.34 7.90
C ARG A 107 35.66 -29.28 9.00
N THR A 108 36.78 -29.03 9.66
CA THR A 108 36.90 -27.92 10.62
C THR A 108 37.51 -26.71 9.94
N LYS A 109 36.67 -25.87 9.33
CA LYS A 109 37.09 -24.59 8.74
C LYS A 109 36.56 -23.43 9.57
N LEU A 110 37.47 -22.67 10.20
CA LEU A 110 37.13 -21.58 11.11
C LEU A 110 37.34 -20.18 10.51
N LEU A 111 38.18 -20.08 9.48
CA LEU A 111 38.59 -18.85 8.82
C LEU A 111 38.18 -18.86 7.35
N PHE A 112 37.68 -17.73 6.85
CA PHE A 112 37.15 -17.59 5.49
C PHE A 112 37.71 -16.35 4.82
N SER A 113 38.05 -16.47 3.54
CA SER A 113 38.57 -15.35 2.76
C SER A 113 37.46 -14.32 2.55
N LYS A 114 37.76 -13.04 2.82
CA LYS A 114 36.80 -11.96 2.59
C LYS A 114 36.31 -11.95 1.15
N ASP A 115 37.25 -11.96 0.20
CA ASP A 115 36.98 -11.75 -1.21
C ASP A 115 36.49 -13.03 -1.91
N LYS A 116 37.05 -14.19 -1.56
CA LYS A 116 36.70 -15.45 -2.22
C LYS A 116 35.46 -16.15 -1.63
N GLU A 117 35.10 -15.88 -0.37
CA GLU A 117 34.05 -16.63 0.33
C GLU A 117 32.99 -15.73 0.98
N LEU A 118 33.41 -14.82 1.86
CA LEU A 118 32.47 -14.03 2.66
C LEU A 118 31.59 -13.10 1.82
N ILE A 119 32.20 -12.35 0.90
CA ILE A 119 31.47 -11.45 -0.01
C ILE A 119 30.53 -12.27 -0.92
N PRO A 120 31.00 -13.32 -1.64
CA PRO A 120 30.12 -14.16 -2.45
C PRO A 120 28.96 -14.78 -1.66
N TYR A 121 29.19 -15.26 -0.43
CA TYR A 121 28.12 -15.78 0.44
C TYR A 121 27.09 -14.68 0.75
N VAL A 122 27.58 -13.49 1.10
CA VAL A 122 26.70 -12.35 1.41
C VAL A 122 25.88 -11.92 0.19
N GLU A 123 26.47 -11.97 -1.00
CA GLU A 123 25.77 -11.69 -2.26
C GLU A 123 24.70 -12.74 -2.60
N GLN A 124 25.03 -14.02 -2.43
CA GLN A 124 24.13 -15.13 -2.73
C GLN A 124 22.89 -15.11 -1.82
N TYR A 125 23.06 -14.84 -0.53
CA TYR A 125 21.99 -14.87 0.46
C TYR A 125 21.50 -13.49 0.89
N TRP A 126 21.74 -12.46 0.08
CA TRP A 126 21.47 -11.06 0.44
C TRP A 126 20.03 -10.81 0.93
N GLU A 127 19.03 -11.23 0.16
CA GLU A 127 17.61 -11.09 0.49
C GLU A 127 17.23 -11.86 1.78
N ALA A 128 17.89 -12.99 2.00
CA ALA A 128 17.65 -13.85 3.16
C ALA A 128 18.29 -13.31 4.44
N MET A 129 19.32 -12.45 4.36
CA MET A 129 19.98 -11.87 5.54
C MET A 129 19.50 -10.45 5.88
N THR A 130 19.22 -9.60 4.90
CA THR A 130 18.88 -8.18 5.15
C THR A 130 17.66 -7.71 4.38
N THR A 131 17.04 -6.64 4.86
CA THR A 131 15.96 -5.92 4.15
C THR A 131 16.51 -4.76 3.31
N MET A 132 17.84 -4.55 3.31
CA MET A 132 18.48 -3.53 2.48
C MET A 132 18.44 -3.96 1.01
N PRO A 133 18.12 -3.07 0.05
CA PRO A 133 18.22 -3.40 -1.37
C PRO A 133 19.64 -3.84 -1.75
N ARG A 134 19.75 -4.81 -2.66
CA ARG A 134 21.05 -5.30 -3.14
C ARG A 134 21.80 -4.16 -3.83
N ARG A 135 23.04 -3.91 -3.39
CA ARG A 135 23.87 -2.85 -3.98
C ARG A 135 24.55 -3.39 -5.24
N VAL A 136 24.27 -2.75 -6.38
CA VAL A 136 24.84 -3.11 -7.68
C VAL A 136 26.32 -2.73 -7.79
N THR A 137 26.79 -1.78 -6.97
CA THR A 137 28.20 -1.37 -6.96
C THR A 137 28.98 -2.12 -5.89
N GLN A 138 30.20 -2.57 -6.20
CA GLN A 138 31.12 -3.25 -5.27
C GLN A 138 31.63 -2.33 -4.12
N SER A 139 31.17 -1.08 -4.06
CA SER A 139 31.54 -0.09 -3.04
C SER A 139 31.24 -0.53 -1.60
N TRP A 140 30.32 -1.49 -1.40
CA TRP A 140 30.02 -2.02 -0.07
C TRP A 140 31.05 -3.04 0.42
N TYR A 141 31.91 -3.59 -0.43
CA TYR A 141 33.00 -4.50 -0.04
C TYR A 141 33.98 -3.78 0.90
N ALA A 142 34.25 -2.49 0.64
CA ALA A 142 35.03 -1.65 1.54
C ALA A 142 34.32 -1.37 2.88
N THR A 143 32.99 -1.45 2.92
CA THR A 143 32.22 -1.30 4.17
C THR A 143 32.21 -2.60 4.98
N VAL A 144 32.20 -3.76 4.32
CA VAL A 144 32.46 -5.08 4.95
C VAL A 144 33.85 -5.09 5.57
N GLN A 145 34.87 -4.68 4.82
CA GLN A 145 36.24 -4.58 5.34
C GLN A 145 36.31 -3.71 6.60
N ARG A 146 35.74 -2.51 6.55
CA ARG A 146 35.74 -1.61 7.71
C ARG A 146 34.98 -2.19 8.90
N ALA A 147 33.87 -2.90 8.68
CA ALA A 147 33.11 -3.54 9.74
C ALA A 147 33.88 -4.69 10.39
N LEU A 148 34.47 -5.57 9.59
CA LEU A 148 35.26 -6.70 10.07
C LEU A 148 36.49 -6.22 10.87
N VAL A 149 37.22 -5.23 10.35
CA VAL A 149 38.42 -4.68 11.01
C VAL A 149 38.08 -3.94 12.29
N LYS A 150 36.96 -3.20 12.32
CA LYS A 150 36.55 -2.43 13.49
C LYS A 150 36.25 -3.33 14.70
N ASP A 151 35.68 -4.50 14.47
CA ASP A 151 35.19 -5.41 15.51
C ASP A 151 36.08 -6.67 15.64
N ILE A 152 37.39 -6.54 15.35
CA ILE A 152 38.40 -7.58 15.63
C ILE A 152 38.54 -7.76 17.14
N ASN A 153 38.72 -8.99 17.60
CA ASN A 153 38.81 -9.43 19.00
C ASN A 153 37.50 -9.28 19.82
N THR A 154 36.47 -8.63 19.28
CA THR A 154 35.15 -8.56 19.90
C THR A 154 34.16 -9.51 19.23
N LEU A 155 34.06 -9.48 17.89
CA LEU A 155 33.20 -10.35 17.11
C LEU A 155 33.98 -11.24 16.14
N PHE A 156 35.06 -10.70 15.56
CA PHE A 156 35.82 -11.37 14.51
C PHE A 156 37.27 -11.67 14.89
N THR A 157 37.80 -12.76 14.36
CA THR A 157 39.24 -13.07 14.31
C THR A 157 39.78 -12.72 12.93
N TYR A 158 41.07 -12.41 12.85
CA TYR A 158 41.74 -12.02 11.61
C TYR A 158 43.06 -12.77 11.46
N GLU A 159 43.29 -13.32 10.27
CA GLU A 159 44.56 -13.92 9.86
C GLU A 159 44.88 -13.51 8.42
N GLU A 160 46.17 -13.29 8.11
CA GLU A 160 46.63 -12.92 6.78
C GLU A 160 47.39 -14.09 6.15
N SER A 161 46.85 -14.63 5.06
CA SER A 161 47.43 -15.74 4.31
C SER A 161 48.05 -15.24 3.01
N ALA A 162 49.24 -15.74 2.66
CA ALA A 162 49.94 -15.40 1.42
C ALA A 162 49.18 -15.85 0.15
N GLU A 163 48.32 -16.88 0.25
CA GLU A 163 47.58 -17.46 -0.89
C GLU A 163 46.11 -17.03 -0.95
N ASP A 164 45.49 -16.78 0.21
CA ASP A 164 44.05 -16.49 0.34
C ASP A 164 43.71 -15.07 0.79
N GLY A 165 44.73 -14.25 1.08
CA GLY A 165 44.59 -12.86 1.48
C GLY A 165 44.03 -12.70 2.89
N GLN A 166 43.07 -11.78 3.04
CA GLN A 166 42.48 -11.44 4.34
C GLN A 166 41.43 -12.48 4.76
N MET A 167 41.73 -13.22 5.82
CA MET A 167 40.88 -14.27 6.36
C MET A 167 40.21 -13.81 7.65
N PHE A 168 38.90 -14.08 7.77
CA PHE A 168 38.10 -13.71 8.94
C PHE A 168 37.36 -14.92 9.52
N GLY A 169 37.28 -14.97 10.84
CA GLY A 169 36.51 -15.98 11.58
C GLY A 169 35.70 -15.35 12.72
N LEU A 170 34.96 -16.16 13.46
CA LEU A 170 34.28 -15.72 14.69
C LEU A 170 35.17 -15.93 15.91
N VAL A 171 35.13 -15.00 16.85
CA VAL A 171 35.80 -15.15 18.16
C VAL A 171 35.15 -16.26 18.99
N SER A 172 33.82 -16.37 18.93
CA SER A 172 33.09 -17.47 19.57
C SER A 172 33.01 -18.67 18.65
N THR A 173 33.55 -19.80 19.08
CA THR A 173 33.49 -21.09 18.37
C THR A 173 32.18 -21.84 18.63
N ASP A 174 31.42 -21.44 19.66
CA ASP A 174 30.12 -22.01 19.98
C ASP A 174 29.01 -21.25 19.24
N LEU A 175 28.62 -21.79 18.08
CA LEU A 175 27.56 -21.23 17.25
C LEU A 175 26.19 -21.19 17.94
N THR A 176 25.98 -21.96 19.01
CA THR A 176 24.72 -21.94 19.77
C THR A 176 24.51 -20.60 20.51
N GLN A 177 25.56 -19.82 20.72
CA GLN A 177 25.46 -18.50 21.37
C GLN A 177 24.94 -17.40 20.44
N ILE A 178 24.88 -17.64 19.12
CA ILE A 178 24.40 -16.65 18.16
C ILE A 178 22.88 -16.52 18.30
N LYS A 179 22.43 -15.36 18.79
CA LYS A 179 21.01 -15.04 19.01
C LYS A 179 20.72 -13.56 18.85
N PRO A 180 19.46 -13.16 18.55
CA PRO A 180 19.04 -11.77 18.60
C PRO A 180 19.29 -11.14 19.97
N ASN A 181 19.80 -9.90 19.99
CA ASN A 181 19.97 -9.14 21.23
C ASN A 181 18.68 -8.36 21.56
N TYR A 182 17.67 -9.06 22.06
CA TYR A 182 16.39 -8.46 22.40
C TYR A 182 16.50 -7.38 23.49
N GLU A 183 17.42 -7.52 24.45
CA GLU A 183 17.65 -6.50 25.48
C GLU A 183 18.10 -5.15 24.89
N ALA A 184 19.01 -5.17 23.92
CA ALA A 184 19.41 -3.97 23.21
C ALA A 184 18.26 -3.37 22.38
N MET A 185 17.40 -4.21 21.81
CA MET A 185 16.22 -3.77 21.07
C MET A 185 15.15 -3.15 21.98
N VAL A 186 15.03 -3.63 23.23
CA VAL A 186 14.17 -3.01 24.25
C VAL A 186 14.72 -1.66 24.69
N LYS A 187 16.01 -1.59 25.04
CA LYS A 187 16.69 -0.35 25.44
C LYS A 187 16.68 0.71 24.33
N GLY A 188 16.74 0.28 23.06
CA GLY A 188 16.65 1.15 21.89
C GLY A 188 15.24 1.59 21.51
N GLY A 189 14.20 1.19 22.26
CA GLY A 189 12.80 1.57 22.01
C GLY A 189 12.17 0.89 20.78
N VAL A 190 12.84 -0.10 20.19
CA VAL A 190 12.36 -0.90 19.05
C VAL A 190 11.39 -2.01 19.52
N LEU A 191 11.52 -2.42 20.78
CA LEU A 191 10.68 -3.43 21.44
C LEU A 191 10.17 -2.87 22.78
N ARG A 192 8.87 -2.95 23.08
CA ARG A 192 8.29 -2.58 24.39
C ARG A 192 7.45 -3.75 24.93
N PHE A 193 7.64 -4.08 26.20
CA PHE A 193 6.82 -5.06 26.92
C PHE A 193 5.75 -4.32 27.73
N THR A 194 4.50 -4.75 27.60
CA THR A 194 3.34 -4.33 28.42
C THR A 194 2.81 -5.56 29.16
N ASP A 195 2.23 -5.37 30.35
CA ASP A 195 1.76 -6.47 31.23
C ASP A 195 0.72 -7.40 30.56
N ASP A 196 0.01 -6.92 29.53
CA ASP A 196 -0.95 -7.71 28.74
C ASP A 196 -0.42 -8.19 27.37
N GLY A 197 0.90 -8.18 27.18
CA GLY A 197 1.54 -8.50 25.90
C GLY A 197 1.60 -7.32 24.91
N TYR A 198 2.47 -7.47 23.92
CA TYR A 198 3.04 -6.47 23.00
C TYR A 198 2.19 -5.22 22.66
N ALA A 199 2.74 -4.03 22.94
CA ALA A 199 2.27 -2.75 22.41
C ALA A 199 3.34 -2.07 21.53
N GLN A 200 2.94 -1.69 20.31
CA GLN A 200 3.78 -0.94 19.36
C GLN A 200 4.13 0.46 19.89
N ALA A 201 5.37 0.91 19.71
CA ALA A 201 5.72 2.31 19.85
C ALA A 201 5.42 3.07 18.54
N SER A 202 4.43 3.96 18.55
CA SER A 202 4.25 4.99 17.53
C SER A 202 5.40 6.00 17.61
N LEU A 203 6.08 6.25 16.49
CA LEU A 203 7.04 7.36 16.38
C LEU A 203 6.28 8.70 16.27
N SER A 204 5.73 9.16 17.39
CA SER A 204 5.30 10.55 17.55
C SER A 204 6.55 11.43 17.72
N LYS A 205 6.88 12.24 16.71
CA LYS A 205 7.91 13.28 16.83
C LYS A 205 7.37 14.45 17.67
N SER A 206 7.90 14.59 18.88
CA SER A 206 7.91 15.82 19.70
C SER A 206 9.10 15.67 20.65
N SER A 207 10.00 16.62 20.94
CA SER A 207 10.19 18.05 20.68
C SER A 207 11.72 18.31 20.87
N ARG A 208 12.36 19.37 20.38
CA ARG A 208 12.44 20.71 21.01
C ARG A 208 13.17 21.69 20.09
N GLN A 209 12.67 22.92 20.09
CA GLN A 209 13.17 24.10 19.41
C GLN A 209 14.58 24.51 19.87
N ASN A 210 15.36 25.13 18.98
CA ASN A 210 16.12 26.34 19.34
C ASN A 210 16.35 27.27 18.14
N LYS A 211 16.13 28.57 18.39
CA LYS A 211 16.17 29.69 17.44
C LYS A 211 17.62 30.09 17.09
N ARG A 212 17.86 30.53 15.84
CA ARG A 212 18.40 31.84 15.40
C ARG A 212 19.44 31.78 14.27
N LYS A 213 19.21 32.69 13.31
CA LYS A 213 20.13 33.48 12.45
C LYS A 213 20.83 32.81 11.26
N PHE A 214 20.51 33.37 10.08
CA PHE A 214 21.32 33.35 8.87
C PHE A 214 22.71 33.98 9.10
N PRO A 215 23.73 33.50 8.38
CA PRO A 215 24.50 34.41 7.52
C PRO A 215 24.78 33.81 6.12
N GLY A 216 24.79 34.70 5.11
CA GLY A 216 25.20 34.40 3.74
C GLY A 216 26.65 34.78 3.44
N GLY A 217 27.16 34.20 2.35
CA GLY A 217 28.35 34.58 1.56
C GLY A 217 29.68 34.08 2.13
N ASP A 218 30.62 33.52 1.36
CA ASP A 218 30.70 33.13 -0.05
C ASP A 218 31.94 32.20 -0.17
N SER A 219 32.11 31.55 -1.32
CA SER A 219 33.21 30.68 -1.81
C SER A 219 32.86 29.17 -1.94
N GLY A 220 32.55 28.80 -3.18
CA GLY A 220 32.27 27.43 -3.66
C GLY A 220 33.52 26.57 -3.91
N PRO A 221 33.53 25.63 -4.89
CA PRO A 221 32.43 25.11 -5.71
C PRO A 221 32.33 23.56 -5.73
N ALA A 222 31.36 23.07 -6.52
CA ALA A 222 31.21 21.70 -7.04
C ALA A 222 30.69 20.64 -6.05
N GLY A 223 29.69 19.82 -6.38
CA GLY A 223 28.99 19.64 -7.64
C GLY A 223 27.89 18.60 -7.45
N LYS A 224 26.66 19.05 -7.68
CA LYS A 224 25.56 18.36 -8.35
C LYS A 224 25.35 16.85 -8.10
N LYS A 225 24.19 16.59 -7.49
CA LYS A 225 23.12 15.68 -7.98
C LYS A 225 23.54 14.21 -8.22
N GLY A 226 23.40 13.39 -7.17
CA GLY A 226 23.32 11.93 -7.25
C GLY A 226 21.89 11.45 -7.51
N ARG A 227 21.62 11.19 -8.78
CA ARG A 227 20.47 10.56 -9.46
C ARG A 227 19.85 9.35 -8.71
N PRO A 228 18.52 9.18 -8.66
CA PRO A 228 17.91 7.90 -8.30
C PRO A 228 18.06 6.94 -9.51
N THR A 229 18.82 5.86 -9.33
CA THR A 229 18.91 4.71 -10.25
C THR A 229 18.68 3.47 -9.38
N SER A 230 17.96 2.43 -9.75
CA SER A 230 16.96 2.19 -10.80
C SER A 230 16.36 0.83 -10.41
N ASP A 231 15.29 0.85 -9.61
CA ASP A 231 14.50 -0.36 -9.36
C ASP A 231 13.82 -0.71 -10.69
N ILE A 232 14.37 -1.71 -11.38
CA ILE A 232 13.78 -2.42 -12.52
C ILE A 232 13.08 -3.66 -11.93
N SER A 233 12.10 -3.38 -11.10
CA SER A 233 11.08 -4.32 -10.67
C SER A 233 10.02 -3.42 -10.06
N GLY A 234 8.95 -3.16 -10.80
CA GLY A 234 7.92 -2.14 -10.52
C GLY A 234 7.08 -2.37 -9.27
N HIS A 235 7.63 -3.02 -8.24
CA HIS A 235 6.95 -3.36 -7.01
C HIS A 235 7.32 -2.41 -5.87
N VAL A 236 7.18 -1.11 -6.11
CA VAL A 236 7.24 -0.13 -5.02
C VAL A 236 5.92 -0.26 -4.28
N LYS A 237 5.95 -0.91 -3.11
CA LYS A 237 4.76 -1.09 -2.28
C LYS A 237 4.13 0.27 -2.01
N LEU A 238 2.89 0.42 -2.43
CA LEU A 238 2.11 1.60 -2.14
C LEU A 238 2.03 1.79 -0.61
N PRO A 239 2.02 3.03 -0.12
CA PRO A 239 1.69 3.31 1.27
C PRO A 239 0.37 2.64 1.69
N ALA A 240 0.14 2.48 3.00
CA ALA A 240 -1.09 1.85 3.52
C ALA A 240 -2.39 2.52 3.01
N HIS A 241 -2.33 3.79 2.64
CA HIS A 241 -3.44 4.53 2.03
C HIS A 241 -3.62 4.28 0.52
N GLY A 242 -2.93 3.30 -0.08
CA GLY A 242 -3.21 2.78 -1.42
C GLY A 242 -2.94 3.74 -2.59
N TYR A 243 -2.14 4.79 -2.38
CA TYR A 243 -1.77 5.74 -3.44
C TYR A 243 -0.45 6.44 -3.10
N PRO A 244 0.37 6.95 -4.05
CA PRO A 244 1.58 7.70 -3.72
C PRO A 244 1.28 9.07 -3.07
N LEU A 245 2.00 9.40 -1.98
CA LEU A 245 1.91 10.72 -1.32
C LEU A 245 2.27 11.86 -2.28
N GLU A 246 3.26 11.62 -3.13
CA GLU A 246 3.65 12.52 -4.19
C GLU A 246 3.33 11.88 -5.54
N HIS A 247 2.47 12.56 -6.30
CA HIS A 247 2.01 12.15 -7.61
C HIS A 247 1.95 13.37 -8.53
N PRO A 248 2.05 13.17 -9.85
CA PRO A 248 1.83 14.24 -10.81
C PRO A 248 0.36 14.66 -10.77
N PHE A 249 0.10 15.97 -10.60
CA PHE A 249 -1.24 16.52 -10.74
C PHE A 249 -1.58 16.72 -12.21
N ASN A 250 -2.86 16.56 -12.56
CA ASN A 250 -3.36 16.83 -13.90
C ASN A 250 -3.08 18.31 -14.26
N LYS A 251 -2.33 18.55 -15.32
CA LYS A 251 -1.87 19.89 -15.72
C LYS A 251 -1.67 19.97 -17.23
N ASP A 252 -1.83 21.18 -17.77
CA ASP A 252 -1.53 21.51 -19.17
C ASP A 252 -2.32 20.63 -20.18
N GLY A 253 -3.50 20.16 -19.76
CA GLY A 253 -4.36 19.27 -20.55
C GLY A 253 -3.89 17.82 -20.60
N TYR A 254 -3.07 17.38 -19.65
CA TYR A 254 -2.68 16.00 -19.48
C TYR A 254 -3.18 15.44 -18.15
N ARG A 255 -3.60 14.18 -18.21
CA ARG A 255 -4.01 13.37 -17.08
C ARG A 255 -3.02 12.26 -16.85
N TYR A 256 -2.73 12.03 -15.57
CA TYR A 256 -1.82 10.97 -15.14
C TYR A 256 -2.59 9.92 -14.37
N ILE A 257 -2.59 8.70 -14.88
CA ILE A 257 -3.35 7.58 -14.34
C ILE A 257 -2.35 6.59 -13.77
N LEU A 258 -2.41 6.34 -12.46
CA LEU A 258 -1.47 5.44 -11.80
C LEU A 258 -1.59 4.03 -12.37
N ALA A 259 -0.44 3.49 -12.80
CA ALA A 259 -0.34 2.17 -13.37
C ALA A 259 0.27 1.18 -12.37
N GLU A 260 -0.27 -0.03 -12.33
CA GLU A 260 0.29 -1.15 -11.61
C GLU A 260 0.71 -2.27 -12.58
N PRO A 261 1.71 -3.10 -12.23
CA PRO A 261 2.12 -4.20 -13.08
C PRO A 261 0.96 -5.18 -13.30
N ASP A 262 0.68 -5.56 -14.54
CA ASP A 262 -0.37 -6.53 -14.85
C ASP A 262 0.19 -7.95 -14.73
N PRO A 263 -0.34 -8.79 -13.81
CA PRO A 263 0.13 -10.16 -13.65
C PRO A 263 -0.26 -11.08 -14.81
N HIS A 264 -1.26 -10.73 -15.61
CA HIS A 264 -1.75 -11.54 -16.74
C HIS A 264 -1.19 -11.08 -18.09
N ALA A 265 -0.34 -10.05 -18.11
CA ALA A 265 0.24 -9.58 -19.35
C ALA A 265 1.15 -10.65 -19.99
N PRO A 266 1.05 -10.87 -21.31
CA PRO A 266 1.95 -11.78 -22.01
C PRO A 266 3.38 -11.26 -21.93
N PHE A 267 4.35 -12.20 -21.89
CA PHE A 267 5.79 -11.91 -21.80
C PHE A 267 6.23 -11.18 -20.53
N ARG A 268 5.36 -11.12 -19.50
CA ARG A 268 5.69 -10.44 -18.24
C ARG A 268 6.89 -11.07 -17.52
N GLN A 269 6.91 -12.40 -17.43
CA GLN A 269 8.01 -13.12 -16.81
C GLN A 269 9.33 -12.89 -17.57
N GLU A 270 9.30 -12.96 -18.89
CA GLU A 270 10.46 -12.70 -19.76
C GLU A 270 10.99 -11.27 -19.60
N PHE A 271 10.09 -10.28 -19.47
CA PHE A 271 10.46 -8.89 -19.21
C PHE A 271 11.10 -8.70 -17.84
N ASP A 272 10.55 -9.34 -16.79
CA ASP A 272 11.07 -9.24 -15.42
C ASP A 272 12.42 -9.98 -15.26
N GLU A 273 12.66 -11.06 -16.02
CA GLU A 273 13.90 -11.87 -15.95
C GLU A 273 15.03 -11.35 -16.85
N SER A 274 14.72 -10.59 -17.91
CA SER A 274 15.71 -10.12 -18.87
C SER A 274 16.36 -8.80 -18.45
N ALA A 275 17.67 -8.84 -18.20
CA ALA A 275 18.49 -7.67 -17.89
C ALA A 275 18.62 -6.68 -19.07
N ASP A 276 18.30 -7.13 -20.30
CA ASP A 276 18.43 -6.34 -21.54
C ASP A 276 17.37 -5.23 -21.67
N TRP A 277 16.36 -5.22 -20.78
CA TRP A 277 15.33 -4.18 -20.70
C TRP A 277 15.72 -2.98 -19.84
N ALA A 278 16.89 -3.02 -19.21
CA ALA A 278 17.37 -1.93 -18.38
C ALA A 278 17.55 -0.64 -19.20
N GLY A 279 16.68 0.36 -18.96
CA GLY A 279 16.75 1.68 -19.59
C GLY A 279 16.00 1.80 -20.92
N LYS A 280 15.37 0.73 -21.42
CA LYS A 280 14.47 0.78 -22.59
C LYS A 280 13.08 1.31 -22.21
N PRO A 281 12.31 1.87 -23.18
CA PRO A 281 10.90 2.20 -22.96
C PRO A 281 10.12 0.96 -22.52
N ILE A 282 9.36 1.10 -21.43
CA ILE A 282 8.53 0.01 -20.91
C ILE A 282 7.25 -0.07 -21.75
N PRO A 283 6.93 -1.22 -22.36
CA PRO A 283 5.67 -1.39 -23.08
C PRO A 283 4.46 -1.18 -22.16
N GLY A 284 3.51 -0.34 -22.59
CA GLY A 284 2.32 0.01 -21.80
C GLY A 284 1.48 -1.21 -21.42
N TRP A 285 1.33 -2.17 -22.33
CA TRP A 285 0.47 -3.35 -22.13
C TRP A 285 0.91 -4.29 -21.01
N LEU A 286 2.15 -4.18 -20.52
CA LEU A 286 2.65 -4.93 -19.36
C LEU A 286 2.07 -4.43 -18.02
N TYR A 287 1.38 -3.28 -18.05
CA TYR A 287 0.77 -2.63 -16.90
C TYR A 287 -0.74 -2.50 -17.10
N ARG A 288 -1.45 -2.18 -16.03
CA ARG A 288 -2.88 -1.86 -16.03
C ARG A 288 -3.15 -0.70 -15.08
N THR A 289 -4.33 -0.11 -15.14
CA THR A 289 -4.73 0.96 -14.23
C THR A 289 -4.87 0.42 -12.79
N LEU A 290 -4.38 1.17 -11.81
CA LEU A 290 -4.59 0.82 -10.41
C LEU A 290 -6.08 0.90 -10.08
N THR A 291 -6.65 -0.20 -9.62
CA THR A 291 -8.04 -0.25 -9.13
C THR A 291 -8.03 -0.35 -7.61
N PRO A 292 -8.44 0.69 -6.86
CA PRO A 292 -8.43 0.65 -5.40
C PRO A 292 -9.46 -0.34 -4.86
N ASN A 293 -9.10 -1.13 -3.83
CA ASN A 293 -10.00 -2.11 -3.19
C ASN A 293 -11.06 -1.48 -2.28
N SER A 294 -11.22 -0.17 -2.31
CA SER A 294 -12.16 0.58 -1.47
C SER A 294 -12.51 1.90 -2.16
N VAL A 295 -13.78 2.30 -2.07
CA VAL A 295 -14.20 3.62 -2.55
C VAL A 295 -13.79 4.69 -1.55
N LEU A 296 -12.88 5.55 -1.97
CA LEU A 296 -12.25 6.59 -1.17
C LEU A 296 -12.15 7.89 -1.96
N LEU A 297 -11.87 9.01 -1.29
CA LEU A 297 -11.54 10.27 -1.96
C LEU A 297 -10.20 10.13 -2.70
N ALA A 298 -10.20 10.43 -4.00
CA ALA A 298 -9.03 10.23 -4.85
C ALA A 298 -7.94 11.26 -4.54
N LEU A 299 -6.72 10.78 -4.26
CA LEU A 299 -5.60 11.69 -3.98
C LEU A 299 -5.10 12.42 -5.22
N HIS A 300 -5.21 11.80 -6.39
CA HIS A 300 -4.79 12.36 -7.68
C HIS A 300 -5.85 13.26 -8.31
N ASP A 301 -7.11 13.02 -7.98
CA ASP A 301 -8.25 13.67 -8.62
C ASP A 301 -8.87 14.72 -7.70
N ARG A 302 -8.00 15.64 -7.27
CA ARG A 302 -8.33 16.72 -6.34
C ARG A 302 -7.54 17.98 -6.65
N ALA A 303 -8.08 19.10 -6.20
CA ALA A 303 -7.30 20.33 -6.14
C ALA A 303 -6.15 20.22 -5.10
N PRO A 304 -4.92 20.67 -5.42
CA PRO A 304 -3.77 20.57 -4.50
C PRO A 304 -3.99 21.22 -3.13
N GLN A 305 -4.81 22.27 -3.08
CA GLN A 305 -5.12 23.03 -1.86
C GLN A 305 -6.09 22.34 -0.90
N LEU A 306 -6.75 21.26 -1.31
CA LEU A 306 -7.61 20.49 -0.41
C LEU A 306 -6.78 19.63 0.54
N LYS A 307 -7.22 19.51 1.79
CA LYS A 307 -6.62 18.62 2.77
C LYS A 307 -7.54 17.42 2.94
N ILE A 308 -7.02 16.24 2.64
CA ILE A 308 -7.75 14.97 2.81
C ILE A 308 -7.25 14.33 4.11
N ALA A 309 -8.16 13.78 4.90
CA ALA A 309 -7.83 13.04 6.11
C ALA A 309 -7.05 11.76 5.81
N GLU A 310 -6.36 11.19 6.80
CA GLU A 310 -5.51 10.01 6.60
C GLU A 310 -6.30 8.78 6.12
N ASP A 311 -7.55 8.65 6.56
CA ASP A 311 -8.49 7.59 6.14
C ASP A 311 -9.09 7.81 4.74
N ARG A 312 -8.88 8.99 4.14
CA ARG A 312 -9.44 9.43 2.85
C ARG A 312 -10.96 9.44 2.78
N LEU A 313 -11.62 9.60 3.92
CA LEU A 313 -13.07 9.72 4.04
C LEU A 313 -13.51 11.10 4.51
N ALA A 314 -12.60 12.03 4.78
CA ALA A 314 -12.92 13.42 5.02
C ALA A 314 -12.04 14.37 4.22
N VAL A 315 -12.59 15.53 3.89
CA VAL A 315 -11.89 16.60 3.18
C VAL A 315 -12.21 17.96 3.79
N THR A 316 -11.16 18.78 3.94
CA THR A 316 -11.22 20.14 4.49
C THR A 316 -10.67 21.13 3.46
N GLY A 317 -11.41 22.22 3.27
CA GLY A 317 -10.99 23.34 2.42
C GLY A 317 -10.15 24.38 3.15
N GLU A 318 -9.73 25.43 2.43
CA GLU A 318 -8.97 26.53 3.04
C GLU A 318 -9.33 27.90 2.44
N LYS A 319 -9.28 28.04 1.10
CA LYS A 319 -9.49 29.34 0.43
C LYS A 319 -10.75 29.34 -0.43
N GLY A 320 -10.59 29.51 -1.74
CA GLY A 320 -11.69 29.51 -2.70
C GLY A 320 -12.32 28.13 -2.87
N TYR A 321 -13.33 28.08 -3.74
CA TYR A 321 -13.92 26.81 -4.13
C TYR A 321 -12.89 25.92 -4.81
N CYS A 322 -12.89 24.66 -4.42
CA CYS A 322 -12.15 23.60 -5.07
C CYS A 322 -12.86 22.28 -4.82
N MET A 323 -12.51 21.23 -5.56
CA MET A 323 -13.19 19.95 -5.45
C MET A 323 -12.24 18.75 -5.44
N VAL A 324 -12.78 17.64 -4.96
CA VAL A 324 -12.21 16.29 -4.98
C VAL A 324 -13.29 15.32 -5.45
N ARG A 325 -12.89 14.34 -6.26
CA ARG A 325 -13.73 13.22 -6.69
C ARG A 325 -13.40 11.95 -5.91
N ALA A 326 -14.37 11.05 -5.83
CA ALA A 326 -14.11 9.70 -5.37
C ALA A 326 -13.35 8.89 -6.43
N THR A 327 -12.73 7.80 -5.98
CA THR A 327 -11.96 6.85 -6.80
C THR A 327 -12.78 6.07 -7.81
N HIS A 328 -14.09 5.88 -7.56
CA HIS A 328 -14.97 5.06 -8.38
C HIS A 328 -16.11 5.91 -8.95
N GLY A 329 -16.46 5.62 -10.20
CA GLY A 329 -17.54 6.29 -10.93
C GLY A 329 -18.55 5.29 -11.49
N VAL A 330 -19.75 5.80 -11.79
CA VAL A 330 -20.92 5.02 -12.22
C VAL A 330 -21.45 5.55 -13.55
N SER A 331 -21.89 4.65 -14.41
CA SER A 331 -22.39 4.98 -15.77
C SER A 331 -23.77 4.41 -16.08
N ARG A 332 -24.30 3.54 -15.21
CA ARG A 332 -25.60 2.87 -15.33
C ARG A 332 -26.10 2.43 -13.96
N GLY A 333 -27.39 2.15 -13.84
CA GLY A 333 -28.03 1.74 -12.59
C GLY A 333 -28.30 2.90 -11.65
N THR A 334 -28.80 2.57 -10.45
CA THR A 334 -29.12 3.55 -9.41
C THR A 334 -28.15 3.38 -8.24
N TRP A 335 -27.46 4.46 -7.88
CA TRP A 335 -26.37 4.45 -6.90
C TRP A 335 -26.55 5.49 -5.82
N TYR A 336 -26.02 5.19 -4.63
CA TYR A 336 -26.16 6.01 -3.43
C TYR A 336 -24.84 6.18 -2.67
N PHE A 337 -24.61 7.40 -2.17
CA PHE A 337 -23.62 7.67 -1.13
C PHE A 337 -24.13 8.76 -0.17
N GLU A 338 -23.51 8.84 1.01
CA GLU A 338 -23.80 9.85 2.02
C GLU A 338 -22.60 10.78 2.23
N ALA A 339 -22.88 12.01 2.64
CA ALA A 339 -21.87 12.92 3.16
C ALA A 339 -22.40 13.63 4.40
N THR A 340 -21.59 13.72 5.46
CA THR A 340 -21.92 14.48 6.67
C THR A 340 -21.13 15.78 6.67
N ILE A 341 -21.79 16.89 7.00
CA ILE A 341 -21.09 18.15 7.26
C ILE A 341 -20.57 18.12 8.68
N GLU A 342 -19.25 18.00 8.84
CA GLU A 342 -18.61 17.93 10.17
C GLU A 342 -18.44 19.33 10.77
N GLU A 343 -17.92 20.27 9.97
CA GLU A 343 -17.67 21.65 10.41
C GLU A 343 -18.05 22.62 9.29
N MET A 344 -18.83 23.66 9.59
CA MET A 344 -19.15 24.71 8.62
C MET A 344 -19.05 26.11 9.24
N PRO A 345 -17.82 26.65 9.41
CA PRO A 345 -17.61 28.00 9.95
C PRO A 345 -18.27 29.09 9.11
N GLU A 346 -18.58 30.24 9.73
CA GLU A 346 -19.27 31.34 9.06
C GLU A 346 -18.55 31.80 7.78
N GLY A 347 -19.35 31.96 6.71
CA GLY A 347 -18.84 32.33 5.39
C GLY A 347 -18.20 31.18 4.61
N SER A 348 -18.12 29.98 5.18
CA SER A 348 -17.82 28.74 4.46
C SER A 348 -19.07 28.22 3.76
N ALA A 349 -18.88 27.43 2.72
CA ALA A 349 -19.99 26.82 1.99
C ALA A 349 -19.52 25.55 1.30
N THR A 350 -20.44 24.63 1.05
CA THR A 350 -20.16 23.39 0.33
C THR A 350 -21.06 23.27 -0.88
N ARG A 351 -20.56 22.57 -1.90
CA ARG A 351 -21.32 22.09 -3.05
C ARG A 351 -21.02 20.63 -3.25
N LEU A 352 -22.02 19.79 -3.05
CA LEU A 352 -21.89 18.34 -3.06
C LEU A 352 -22.77 17.75 -4.15
N GLY A 353 -22.36 16.63 -4.74
CA GLY A 353 -23.14 15.96 -5.77
C GLY A 353 -22.29 15.07 -6.66
N TRP A 354 -22.54 15.15 -7.97
CA TRP A 354 -21.96 14.28 -8.97
C TRP A 354 -21.19 15.08 -10.01
N GLY A 355 -19.98 14.63 -10.33
CA GLY A 355 -19.10 15.25 -11.32
C GLY A 355 -18.55 14.21 -12.27
N GLN A 356 -18.48 14.54 -13.56
CA GLN A 356 -17.76 13.76 -14.56
C GLN A 356 -16.26 14.08 -14.51
N GLU A 357 -15.47 13.28 -15.22
CA GLU A 357 -14.00 13.34 -15.24
C GLU A 357 -13.43 14.73 -15.58
N TYR A 358 -14.09 15.47 -16.48
CA TYR A 358 -13.63 16.79 -16.96
C TYR A 358 -14.19 17.97 -16.15
N ALA A 359 -14.90 17.71 -15.04
CA ALA A 359 -15.31 18.77 -14.14
C ALA A 359 -14.06 19.46 -13.55
N ASN A 360 -14.00 20.79 -13.64
CA ASN A 360 -12.78 21.52 -13.28
C ASN A 360 -12.52 21.49 -11.77
N LEU A 361 -11.43 20.83 -11.35
CA LEU A 361 -11.07 20.66 -9.94
C LEU A 361 -10.86 21.98 -9.16
N GLN A 362 -10.51 23.06 -9.87
CA GLN A 362 -10.27 24.39 -9.29
C GLN A 362 -11.54 25.26 -9.24
N ALA A 363 -12.67 24.76 -9.74
CA ALA A 363 -13.95 25.44 -9.76
C ALA A 363 -14.92 24.85 -8.73
N PRO A 364 -16.00 25.57 -8.36
CA PRO A 364 -17.10 24.95 -7.64
C PRO A 364 -17.79 23.88 -8.49
N LEU A 365 -18.27 22.81 -7.85
CA LEU A 365 -19.10 21.83 -8.56
C LEU A 365 -20.35 22.51 -9.15
N GLY A 366 -20.71 22.12 -10.36
CA GLY A 366 -21.78 22.76 -11.14
C GLY A 366 -21.39 24.08 -11.80
N TYR A 367 -20.11 24.41 -11.90
CA TYR A 367 -19.61 25.54 -12.70
C TYR A 367 -19.74 25.28 -14.21
N ASP A 368 -19.39 24.08 -14.65
CA ASP A 368 -19.37 23.63 -16.03
C ASP A 368 -20.53 22.65 -16.34
N LYS A 369 -20.51 22.08 -17.55
CA LYS A 369 -21.48 21.06 -18.01
C LYS A 369 -21.25 19.68 -17.40
N PHE A 370 -20.10 19.46 -16.76
CA PHE A 370 -19.68 18.16 -16.27
C PHE A 370 -20.07 17.93 -14.81
N GLY A 371 -20.60 18.94 -14.12
CA GLY A 371 -20.97 18.85 -12.71
C GLY A 371 -22.43 19.19 -12.43
N TYR A 372 -23.00 18.47 -11.46
CA TYR A 372 -24.31 18.74 -10.86
C TYR A 372 -24.15 18.79 -9.35
N SER A 373 -24.62 19.86 -8.72
CA SER A 373 -24.41 20.03 -7.29
C SER A 373 -25.60 20.59 -6.54
N TRP A 374 -25.57 20.37 -5.24
CA TRP A 374 -26.42 20.98 -4.24
C TRP A 374 -25.55 21.87 -3.35
N ARG A 375 -25.96 23.11 -3.15
CA ARG A 375 -25.23 24.11 -2.36
C ARG A 375 -25.83 24.25 -0.98
N SER A 376 -24.98 24.25 0.05
CA SER A 376 -25.39 24.41 1.47
C SER A 376 -26.20 25.68 1.70
N ARG A 377 -25.67 26.80 1.19
CA ARG A 377 -26.33 28.10 1.30
C ARG A 377 -27.59 28.17 0.43
N LYS A 378 -28.74 28.39 1.08
CA LYS A 378 -30.09 28.52 0.48
C LYS A 378 -30.61 27.27 -0.25
N GLY A 379 -29.98 26.10 -0.05
CA GLY A 379 -30.43 24.82 -0.61
C GLY A 379 -30.61 24.82 -2.13
N THR A 380 -29.75 25.54 -2.85
CA THR A 380 -29.89 25.72 -4.31
C THR A 380 -29.15 24.64 -5.07
N LYS A 381 -29.74 24.12 -6.15
CA LYS A 381 -29.09 23.23 -7.11
C LYS A 381 -28.33 24.03 -8.18
N PHE A 382 -27.14 23.58 -8.57
CA PHE A 382 -26.24 24.25 -9.50
C PHE A 382 -25.76 23.32 -10.62
N HIS A 383 -25.85 23.83 -11.86
CA HIS A 383 -25.33 23.23 -13.08
C HIS A 383 -25.06 24.36 -14.10
N GLU A 384 -23.97 24.28 -14.87
CA GLU A 384 -23.57 25.34 -15.82
C GLU A 384 -23.52 26.75 -15.19
N SER A 385 -23.09 26.86 -13.94
CA SER A 385 -23.09 28.10 -13.14
C SER A 385 -24.47 28.70 -12.86
N HIS A 386 -25.56 28.05 -13.28
CA HIS A 386 -26.93 28.47 -13.01
C HIS A 386 -27.45 27.83 -11.72
N GLY A 387 -27.71 28.66 -10.71
CA GLY A 387 -28.30 28.26 -9.44
C GLY A 387 -29.81 28.42 -9.44
N LYS A 388 -30.54 27.36 -9.07
CA LYS A 388 -32.01 27.40 -8.86
C LYS A 388 -32.33 26.96 -7.44
N HIS A 389 -33.34 27.57 -6.82
CA HIS A 389 -33.84 27.08 -5.53
C HIS A 389 -34.40 25.66 -5.70
N TYR A 390 -34.19 24.83 -4.69
CA TYR A 390 -34.51 23.41 -4.75
C TYR A 390 -34.98 22.88 -3.40
N SER A 391 -34.31 23.26 -2.32
CA SER A 391 -34.65 22.85 -0.97
C SER A 391 -34.35 23.95 0.05
N GLU A 392 -34.68 23.67 1.31
CA GLU A 392 -34.10 24.38 2.44
C GLU A 392 -32.58 24.23 2.51
N ALA A 393 -31.93 25.16 3.20
CA ALA A 393 -30.49 25.10 3.44
C ALA A 393 -30.12 23.90 4.33
N TYR A 394 -28.88 23.44 4.18
CA TYR A 394 -28.28 22.44 5.05
C TYR A 394 -26.99 22.99 5.69
N GLY A 395 -26.67 22.47 6.86
CA GLY A 395 -25.64 23.01 7.75
C GLY A 395 -24.78 21.94 8.41
N GLU A 396 -24.02 22.37 9.40
CA GLU A 396 -23.22 21.50 10.27
C GLU A 396 -24.11 20.45 10.97
N GLY A 397 -23.65 19.20 11.03
CA GLY A 397 -24.37 18.07 11.61
C GLY A 397 -25.35 17.37 10.67
N ASP A 398 -25.76 18.00 9.57
CA ASP A 398 -26.66 17.35 8.60
C ASP A 398 -25.95 16.21 7.85
N THR A 399 -26.65 15.09 7.69
CA THR A 399 -26.25 13.97 6.83
C THR A 399 -27.02 14.04 5.53
N LEU A 400 -26.32 14.12 4.41
CA LEU A 400 -26.89 14.34 3.09
C LEU A 400 -26.74 13.07 2.25
N GLY A 401 -27.82 12.64 1.65
CA GLY A 401 -27.85 11.49 0.74
C GLY A 401 -27.85 11.95 -0.72
N PHE A 402 -27.14 11.21 -1.56
CA PHE A 402 -26.98 11.54 -2.98
C PHE A 402 -27.31 10.32 -3.83
N ILE A 403 -28.41 10.38 -4.55
CA ILE A 403 -28.84 9.34 -5.48
C ILE A 403 -28.62 9.82 -6.91
N ILE A 404 -28.04 8.95 -7.74
CA ILE A 404 -28.03 9.09 -9.19
C ILE A 404 -28.66 7.84 -9.81
N SER A 405 -29.58 8.03 -10.75
CA SER A 405 -30.18 6.95 -11.54
C SER A 405 -29.84 7.18 -13.00
N LEU A 406 -29.16 6.20 -13.59
CA LEU A 406 -28.67 6.22 -14.96
C LEU A 406 -29.28 5.01 -15.68
N PRO A 407 -30.22 5.22 -16.62
CA PRO A 407 -30.81 4.12 -17.36
C PRO A 407 -29.75 3.39 -18.18
N GLU A 408 -29.91 2.07 -18.33
CA GLU A 408 -29.08 1.30 -19.26
C GLU A 408 -29.39 1.75 -20.68
N ALA A 409 -28.33 2.05 -21.44
CA ALA A 409 -28.43 2.40 -22.84
C ALA A 409 -27.71 1.33 -23.66
N ASP A 410 -28.46 0.66 -24.54
CA ASP A 410 -28.03 -0.54 -25.30
C ASP A 410 -26.76 -0.35 -26.17
N PHE A 411 -26.32 0.90 -26.39
CA PHE A 411 -25.27 1.25 -27.33
C PHE A 411 -23.99 1.83 -26.69
N VAL A 412 -23.84 1.76 -25.36
CA VAL A 412 -22.67 2.33 -24.67
C VAL A 412 -21.66 1.23 -24.35
N LYS A 413 -20.40 1.40 -24.77
CA LYS A 413 -19.29 0.54 -24.34
C LYS A 413 -19.10 0.72 -22.83
N HIS A 414 -19.54 -0.26 -22.05
CA HIS A 414 -19.45 -0.23 -20.58
C HIS A 414 -18.05 -0.54 -20.04
N LEU A 415 -17.17 -1.03 -20.91
CA LEU A 415 -15.81 -1.43 -20.56
C LEU A 415 -14.91 -0.21 -20.39
N PRO A 416 -14.19 -0.09 -19.26
CA PRO A 416 -13.22 0.98 -19.04
C PRO A 416 -12.10 0.95 -20.09
N ASN A 417 -11.47 2.11 -20.29
CA ASN A 417 -10.26 2.19 -21.12
C ASN A 417 -9.09 1.53 -20.38
N THR A 418 -8.35 0.66 -21.07
CA THR A 418 -7.20 -0.06 -20.48
C THR A 418 -5.92 0.77 -20.46
N PHE A 419 -5.83 1.78 -21.33
CA PHE A 419 -4.63 2.61 -21.55
C PHE A 419 -3.37 1.83 -21.93
N LYS A 420 -3.48 0.53 -22.23
CA LYS A 420 -2.35 -0.36 -22.57
C LYS A 420 -1.63 0.04 -23.87
N ASP A 421 -2.28 0.84 -24.70
CA ASP A 421 -1.75 1.46 -25.92
C ASP A 421 -0.97 2.76 -25.65
N ARG A 422 -0.98 3.26 -24.41
CA ARG A 422 -0.37 4.54 -24.02
C ARG A 422 1.03 4.38 -23.47
N PRO A 423 1.88 5.40 -23.62
CA PRO A 423 3.20 5.42 -23.01
C PRO A 423 3.08 5.49 -21.48
N LEU A 424 4.01 4.82 -20.80
CA LEU A 424 4.21 4.91 -19.36
C LEU A 424 5.26 5.96 -19.04
N VAL A 425 4.94 6.84 -18.10
CA VAL A 425 5.86 7.85 -17.57
C VAL A 425 6.23 7.48 -16.14
N LYS A 426 7.53 7.47 -15.84
CA LYS A 426 8.04 7.26 -14.49
C LYS A 426 8.08 8.57 -13.73
N PHE A 427 7.27 8.69 -12.68
CA PHE A 427 7.35 9.78 -11.72
C PHE A 427 7.79 9.25 -10.36
N LYS A 428 8.98 9.67 -9.94
CA LYS A 428 9.70 9.10 -8.78
C LYS A 428 9.83 7.58 -8.90
N SER A 429 9.09 6.85 -8.07
CA SER A 429 9.16 5.41 -7.93
C SER A 429 7.92 4.70 -8.51
N HIS A 430 6.97 5.45 -9.09
CA HIS A 430 5.72 4.90 -9.62
C HIS A 430 5.58 5.21 -11.13
N LEU A 431 4.82 4.36 -11.82
CA LEU A 431 4.53 4.50 -13.25
C LEU A 431 3.11 5.01 -13.45
N TYR A 432 2.93 5.86 -14.45
CA TYR A 432 1.64 6.45 -14.78
C TYR A 432 1.42 6.36 -16.29
N TYR A 433 0.20 6.09 -16.71
CA TYR A 433 -0.22 6.41 -18.06
C TYR A 433 -0.41 7.91 -18.21
N GLU A 434 -0.01 8.43 -19.35
CA GLU A 434 -0.23 9.82 -19.73
C GLU A 434 -1.29 9.87 -20.84
N GLU A 435 -2.37 10.60 -20.61
CA GLU A 435 -3.41 10.85 -21.60
C GLU A 435 -3.65 12.36 -21.77
N LYS A 436 -3.82 12.79 -23.01
CA LYS A 436 -4.22 14.16 -23.31
C LYS A 436 -5.73 14.32 -23.13
N ASP A 437 -6.13 15.27 -22.30
CA ASP A 437 -7.52 15.65 -22.09
C ASP A 437 -8.16 16.14 -23.39
N LYS A 438 -9.33 15.59 -23.72
CA LYS A 438 -10.10 15.91 -24.93
C LYS A 438 -11.34 16.75 -24.63
N VAL A 439 -11.21 17.73 -23.73
CA VAL A 439 -12.33 18.50 -23.18
C VAL A 439 -13.28 19.03 -24.26
N GLN A 440 -12.75 19.61 -25.34
CA GLN A 440 -13.57 20.18 -26.42
C GLN A 440 -14.35 19.12 -27.22
N GLU A 441 -13.75 17.95 -27.44
CA GLU A 441 -14.41 16.83 -28.13
C GLU A 441 -15.50 16.24 -27.23
N THR A 442 -15.20 16.04 -25.95
CA THR A 442 -16.16 15.53 -24.97
C THR A 442 -17.34 16.50 -24.81
N LEU A 443 -17.08 17.81 -24.73
CA LEU A 443 -18.14 18.83 -24.68
C LEU A 443 -19.08 18.77 -25.89
N LYS A 444 -18.56 18.50 -27.10
CA LYS A 444 -19.37 18.34 -28.32
C LYS A 444 -20.13 17.02 -28.34
N ALA A 445 -19.60 15.98 -27.70
CA ALA A 445 -20.20 14.66 -27.63
C ALA A 445 -21.27 14.52 -26.52
N LEU A 446 -21.35 15.47 -25.57
CA LEU A 446 -22.35 15.46 -24.50
C LEU A 446 -23.77 15.43 -25.07
N LYS A 447 -24.51 14.38 -24.71
CA LYS A 447 -25.92 14.19 -25.06
C LYS A 447 -26.72 13.90 -23.80
N PRO A 448 -27.89 14.54 -23.59
CA PRO A 448 -28.79 14.20 -22.51
C PRO A 448 -29.18 12.72 -22.54
N LEU A 449 -29.08 12.04 -21.40
CA LEU A 449 -29.50 10.67 -21.21
C LEU A 449 -30.94 10.68 -20.69
N LYS A 450 -31.91 10.43 -21.57
CA LYS A 450 -33.34 10.52 -21.22
C LYS A 450 -33.70 9.52 -20.12
N GLY A 451 -34.45 9.96 -19.12
CA GLY A 451 -34.87 9.13 -17.98
C GLY A 451 -33.82 9.03 -16.86
N SER A 452 -32.64 9.64 -17.04
CA SER A 452 -31.69 9.80 -15.95
C SER A 452 -32.14 10.86 -14.95
N LYS A 453 -31.78 10.69 -13.68
CA LYS A 453 -32.12 11.67 -12.64
C LYS A 453 -31.16 11.68 -11.46
N ILE A 454 -31.11 12.81 -10.77
CA ILE A 454 -30.39 13.02 -9.51
C ILE A 454 -31.39 13.44 -8.44
N ILE A 455 -31.34 12.78 -7.29
CA ILE A 455 -32.19 13.05 -6.12
C ILE A 455 -31.25 13.30 -4.93
N TYR A 456 -31.53 14.36 -4.18
CA TYR A 456 -30.81 14.67 -2.94
C TYR A 456 -31.71 14.43 -1.73
N LEU A 457 -31.11 13.94 -0.66
CA LEU A 457 -31.78 13.65 0.60
C LEU A 457 -31.13 14.43 1.73
N LYS A 458 -31.94 14.90 2.69
CA LYS A 458 -31.49 15.53 3.92
C LYS A 458 -31.93 14.67 5.09
N ASN A 459 -30.98 14.14 5.86
CA ASN A 459 -31.22 13.29 7.03
C ASN A 459 -32.18 12.13 6.72
N GLY A 460 -32.01 11.50 5.54
CA GLY A 460 -32.84 10.40 5.04
C GLY A 460 -34.09 10.83 4.26
N GLU A 461 -34.51 12.09 4.32
CA GLU A 461 -35.72 12.58 3.65
C GLU A 461 -35.42 13.14 2.26
N SER A 462 -36.16 12.66 1.25
CA SER A 462 -36.03 13.14 -0.13
C SER A 462 -36.44 14.60 -0.28
N GLN A 463 -35.58 15.39 -0.93
CA GLN A 463 -35.84 16.79 -1.27
C GLN A 463 -36.45 16.96 -2.68
N GLY A 464 -36.89 15.87 -3.31
CA GLY A 464 -37.43 15.84 -4.67
C GLY A 464 -36.38 15.55 -5.75
N GLU A 465 -36.77 15.72 -7.01
CA GLU A 465 -35.85 15.52 -8.15
C GLU A 465 -35.04 16.78 -8.42
N ALA A 466 -33.72 16.71 -8.20
CA ALA A 466 -32.83 17.84 -8.42
C ALA A 466 -32.59 18.06 -9.91
N PHE A 467 -32.26 17.01 -10.64
CA PHE A 467 -32.00 17.09 -12.07
C PHE A 467 -32.62 15.88 -12.77
N THR A 468 -33.11 16.10 -13.98
CA THR A 468 -33.64 15.08 -14.88
C THR A 468 -32.97 15.23 -16.22
N ASP A 469 -32.87 14.14 -16.98
CA ASP A 469 -32.24 14.10 -18.30
C ASP A 469 -30.82 14.70 -18.31
N ILE A 470 -30.00 14.30 -17.33
CA ILE A 470 -28.60 14.72 -17.21
C ILE A 470 -27.77 14.18 -18.38
N TYR A 471 -26.62 14.80 -18.67
CA TYR A 471 -25.76 14.33 -19.76
C TYR A 471 -25.27 12.89 -19.53
N GLY A 472 -25.20 12.07 -20.58
CA GLY A 472 -24.62 10.74 -20.50
C GLY A 472 -23.11 10.79 -20.20
N GLY A 473 -22.61 9.86 -19.40
CA GLY A 473 -21.20 9.78 -19.04
C GLY A 473 -20.96 8.99 -17.75
N VAL A 474 -19.71 8.95 -17.31
CA VAL A 474 -19.32 8.39 -16.02
C VAL A 474 -19.36 9.49 -14.96
N TYR A 475 -20.07 9.24 -13.88
CA TYR A 475 -20.22 10.18 -12.76
C TYR A 475 -19.53 9.67 -11.50
N PHE A 476 -18.82 10.57 -10.84
CA PHE A 476 -18.12 10.31 -9.59
C PHE A 476 -18.78 11.11 -8.45
N PRO A 477 -18.94 10.53 -7.26
CA PRO A 477 -19.22 11.31 -6.05
C PRO A 477 -18.20 12.45 -5.92
N THR A 478 -18.67 13.67 -5.78
CA THR A 478 -17.82 14.86 -5.83
C THR A 478 -18.15 15.83 -4.70
N VAL A 479 -17.10 16.25 -4.00
CA VAL A 479 -17.17 17.19 -2.88
C VAL A 479 -16.45 18.46 -3.27
N SER A 480 -17.15 19.60 -3.23
CA SER A 480 -16.57 20.92 -3.44
C SER A 480 -16.74 21.80 -2.20
N ILE A 481 -15.64 22.41 -1.76
CA ILE A 481 -15.57 23.15 -0.50
C ILE A 481 -15.05 24.57 -0.75
N HIS A 482 -15.68 25.53 -0.09
CA HIS A 482 -15.25 26.92 0.00
C HIS A 482 -14.90 27.27 1.44
N LYS A 483 -13.70 27.84 1.63
CA LYS A 483 -13.06 28.11 2.92
C LYS A 483 -12.93 26.85 3.78
N ASN A 484 -12.94 27.00 5.10
CA ASN A 484 -12.52 26.01 6.08
C ASN A 484 -13.64 25.04 6.50
N ALA A 485 -14.56 24.70 5.61
CA ALA A 485 -15.54 23.66 5.92
C ALA A 485 -14.90 22.26 5.80
N THR A 486 -15.41 21.32 6.60
CA THR A 486 -15.00 19.92 6.62
C THR A 486 -16.21 19.04 6.33
N VAL A 487 -16.05 18.12 5.38
CA VAL A 487 -17.09 17.17 4.97
C VAL A 487 -16.52 15.76 5.03
N SER A 488 -17.23 14.87 5.72
CA SER A 488 -16.96 13.43 5.69
C SER A 488 -17.88 12.76 4.67
N VAL A 489 -17.40 11.71 4.01
CA VAL A 489 -18.14 10.92 3.02
C VAL A 489 -18.24 9.47 3.48
N ASN A 490 -19.38 8.86 3.20
CA ASN A 490 -19.67 7.48 3.49
C ASN A 490 -20.21 6.79 2.23
N PHE A 491 -19.45 5.84 1.69
CA PHE A 491 -19.78 5.08 0.50
C PHE A 491 -20.49 3.75 0.81
N GLY A 492 -20.68 3.45 2.10
CA GLY A 492 -21.21 2.18 2.61
C GLY A 492 -20.12 1.20 3.05
N PRO A 493 -20.50 0.01 3.55
CA PRO A 493 -21.88 -0.50 3.65
C PRO A 493 -22.70 0.11 4.80
N ASN A 494 -22.04 0.70 5.80
CA ASN A 494 -22.69 1.15 7.03
C ASN A 494 -23.22 2.58 6.89
N PHE A 495 -24.37 2.75 6.23
CA PHE A 495 -25.04 4.05 6.07
C PHE A 495 -25.77 4.49 7.34
N LYS A 496 -25.91 5.81 7.54
CA LYS A 496 -26.75 6.37 8.61
C LYS A 496 -28.23 6.22 8.28
N HIS A 497 -28.60 6.29 6.99
CA HIS A 497 -29.97 6.12 6.51
C HIS A 497 -30.03 4.96 5.49
N PRO A 498 -29.89 3.69 5.93
CA PRO A 498 -29.85 2.54 5.03
C PRO A 498 -31.18 2.29 4.29
N ASP A 499 -32.30 2.71 4.88
CA ASP A 499 -33.67 2.56 4.37
C ASP A 499 -33.83 3.13 2.94
N VAL A 500 -33.03 4.15 2.62
CA VAL A 500 -32.97 4.83 1.32
C VAL A 500 -32.62 3.86 0.19
N LEU A 501 -31.73 2.89 0.44
CA LEU A 501 -31.34 1.90 -0.57
C LEU A 501 -32.54 1.09 -1.05
N GLN A 502 -33.39 0.64 -0.11
CA GLN A 502 -34.58 -0.11 -0.44
C GLN A 502 -35.66 0.78 -1.08
N GLN A 503 -35.86 1.99 -0.55
CA GLN A 503 -36.87 2.93 -1.06
C GLN A 503 -36.65 3.30 -2.53
N PHE A 504 -35.40 3.48 -2.94
CA PHE A 504 -35.04 3.90 -4.30
C PHE A 504 -34.50 2.77 -5.18
N ASN A 505 -34.47 1.53 -4.67
CA ASN A 505 -33.83 0.39 -5.34
C ASN A 505 -32.40 0.75 -5.82
N ALA A 506 -31.63 1.34 -4.90
CA ALA A 506 -30.29 1.86 -5.16
C ALA A 506 -29.23 0.94 -4.54
N LYS A 507 -28.06 0.88 -5.18
CA LYS A 507 -26.85 0.22 -4.65
C LYS A 507 -25.96 1.20 -3.91
N GLY A 508 -25.27 0.73 -2.88
CA GLY A 508 -24.25 1.55 -2.21
C GLY A 508 -23.01 1.70 -3.09
N MET A 509 -22.35 2.86 -3.07
CA MET A 509 -21.12 3.06 -3.85
C MET A 509 -20.03 2.02 -3.57
N HIS A 510 -19.94 1.47 -2.36
CA HIS A 510 -19.01 0.39 -2.01
C HIS A 510 -19.16 -0.87 -2.89
N GLU A 511 -20.36 -1.18 -3.40
CA GLU A 511 -20.58 -2.33 -4.29
C GLU A 511 -19.92 -2.13 -5.67
N ARG A 512 -19.63 -0.88 -6.05
CA ARG A 512 -19.01 -0.56 -7.35
C ARG A 512 -17.61 -1.14 -7.52
N ILE A 513 -16.95 -1.50 -6.40
CA ILE A 513 -15.59 -2.05 -6.39
C ILE A 513 -15.54 -3.36 -7.19
N GLU A 514 -16.44 -4.29 -6.89
CA GLU A 514 -16.47 -5.61 -7.54
C GLU A 514 -16.82 -5.49 -9.02
N ASP A 515 -17.82 -4.67 -9.34
CA ASP A 515 -18.21 -4.36 -10.72
C ASP A 515 -17.02 -3.82 -11.52
N LEU A 516 -16.23 -2.90 -10.92
CA LEU A 516 -15.11 -2.26 -11.62
C LEU A 516 -13.94 -3.23 -11.83
N ILE A 517 -13.64 -4.07 -10.83
CA ILE A 517 -12.60 -5.10 -10.96
C ILE A 517 -12.95 -6.06 -12.10
N CYS A 518 -14.22 -6.49 -12.18
CA CYS A 518 -14.68 -7.38 -13.25
C CYS A 518 -14.60 -6.71 -14.63
N GLU A 519 -15.10 -5.47 -14.75
CA GLU A 519 -15.07 -4.70 -15.98
C GLU A 519 -13.63 -4.41 -16.46
N GLN A 520 -12.73 -4.02 -15.56
CA GLN A 520 -11.32 -3.75 -15.87
C GLN A 520 -10.64 -5.04 -16.32
N THR A 521 -10.83 -6.14 -15.60
CA THR A 521 -10.25 -7.45 -15.96
C THR A 521 -10.72 -7.89 -17.34
N MET A 522 -12.02 -7.75 -17.63
CA MET A 522 -12.58 -8.06 -18.95
C MET A 522 -11.97 -7.17 -20.04
N SER A 523 -11.81 -5.88 -19.76
CA SER A 523 -11.21 -4.92 -20.71
C SER A 523 -9.75 -5.29 -21.02
N ASP A 524 -8.98 -5.64 -20.00
CA ASP A 524 -7.58 -6.05 -20.13
C ASP A 524 -7.46 -7.36 -20.94
N LEU A 525 -8.32 -8.35 -20.66
CA LEU A 525 -8.36 -9.61 -21.41
C LEU A 525 -8.74 -9.41 -22.88
N LEU A 526 -9.75 -8.58 -23.15
CA LEU A 526 -10.16 -8.24 -24.51
C LEU A 526 -9.02 -7.55 -25.26
N TYR A 527 -8.30 -6.62 -24.61
CA TYR A 527 -7.15 -5.97 -25.22
C TYR A 527 -6.08 -6.98 -25.64
N PHE A 528 -5.75 -7.96 -24.79
CA PHE A 528 -4.78 -8.99 -25.15
C PHE A 528 -5.28 -9.90 -26.27
N THR A 529 -6.56 -10.25 -26.26
CA THR A 529 -7.18 -11.09 -27.30
C THR A 529 -7.20 -10.38 -28.65
N GLU A 530 -7.56 -9.09 -28.69
CA GLU A 530 -7.60 -8.28 -29.92
C GLU A 530 -6.20 -8.04 -30.52
N ASN A 531 -5.16 -8.09 -29.70
CA ASN A 531 -3.77 -7.85 -30.08
C ASN A 531 -2.90 -9.11 -30.07
N ASP A 532 -3.52 -10.29 -30.01
CA ASP A 532 -2.78 -11.55 -30.01
C ASP A 532 -1.90 -11.67 -31.27
N GLY A 533 -0.67 -12.16 -31.07
CA GLY A 533 0.39 -12.23 -32.10
C GLY A 533 0.99 -10.89 -32.54
N ARG A 534 0.41 -9.73 -32.18
CA ARG A 534 0.95 -8.39 -32.45
C ARG A 534 1.80 -7.85 -31.31
N LEU A 535 1.51 -8.25 -30.07
CA LEU A 535 2.30 -7.86 -28.90
C LEU A 535 3.64 -8.60 -28.92
N ARG A 536 4.74 -7.86 -29.06
CA ARG A 536 6.09 -8.41 -29.02
C ARG A 536 7.01 -7.44 -28.30
N LEU A 537 7.89 -7.98 -27.47
CA LEU A 537 8.92 -7.19 -26.80
C LEU A 537 9.90 -6.58 -27.84
N ASP A 538 10.26 -7.33 -28.88
CA ASP A 538 11.24 -6.91 -29.91
C ASP A 538 10.89 -5.62 -30.67
N THR A 539 9.60 -5.26 -30.76
CA THR A 539 9.12 -4.10 -31.53
C THR A 539 9.61 -2.77 -30.90
N PHE A 540 10.02 -2.78 -29.63
CA PHE A 540 10.49 -1.61 -28.88
C PHE A 540 12.03 -1.55 -28.75
N SER A 541 12.76 -2.43 -29.45
CA SER A 541 14.24 -2.51 -29.42
C SER A 541 14.95 -1.74 -30.55
N LEU A 542 14.28 -0.79 -31.22
CA LEU A 542 14.87 0.05 -32.28
C LEU A 542 15.29 1.43 -31.79
#